data_AF-A0A1R3UDH6-F1
#
_entry.id   AF-A0A1R3UDH6-F1
#
_cell.length_a   1.000
_cell.length_b   1.000
_cell.length_c   1.000
_cell.angle_alpha   90.00
_cell.angle_beta   90.00
_cell.angle_gamma   90.00
#
_symmetry.space_group_name_H-M   'P 1'
#
loop_
_entity.id
_entity.type
_entity.pdbx_description
1 polymer ?
#
loop_
_entity_poly.entity_id
_entity_poly.type
_entity_poly.pdbx_seq_one_letter_code
_entity_poly.pdbx_strand_id
1 'polypeptide(L)'
;MRLGVAGIIAAIYVVTMIAVFFYMRHSIVRRIARVSRTLRSFFKLLNHEENVEIVMLEPKGTDEIADMLRSINKNITNIQETFKNDNAVMQDVTSVALAIERGNITRRVYAQAKTPSLSELILTTNAMIAFLERRVGGDLNAILEVVRAYQNLDFTSKIPHPKGDFEVATNQLGSEIVAMLRTSLNFANILNTKCQGLKSSMDELVAQSAQQSKEIKHTTQSIETITQNIAAVSSKSDSMIAQSHEIKSVVEMISDIADQTNLLALNASIEAARAGEHGRGFAVVADEVRKLAERTQKSLGEIESNINVLVQSIADNSMAIKEQADAVLDINQVIAQFDANLSHNVSIANKCLDISKDIEAVATDILDDTNKKKF
;
A
#
# COMPACT_ATOMS: atom_id res chain seq x y z
N MET A 1 -46.59 -40.21 -124.83
CA MET A 1 -46.15 -41.23 -123.84
C MET A 1 -45.06 -40.75 -122.87
N ARG A 2 -44.24 -39.72 -123.18
CA ARG A 2 -43.21 -39.17 -122.26
C ARG A 2 -43.73 -38.27 -121.11
N LEU A 3 -44.88 -37.60 -121.26
CA LEU A 3 -45.45 -36.76 -120.19
C LEU A 3 -46.09 -37.55 -119.03
N GLY A 4 -46.65 -38.74 -119.28
CA GLY A 4 -47.28 -39.56 -118.23
C GLY A 4 -46.28 -40.15 -117.23
N VAL A 5 -45.08 -40.51 -117.69
CA VAL A 5 -44.00 -41.04 -116.85
C VAL A 5 -43.42 -39.93 -115.95
N ALA A 6 -43.30 -38.70 -116.47
CA ALA A 6 -42.85 -37.55 -115.68
C ALA A 6 -43.82 -37.18 -114.55
N GLY A 7 -45.14 -37.27 -114.79
CA GLY A 7 -46.16 -37.03 -113.76
C GLY A 7 -46.16 -38.06 -112.63
N ILE A 8 -45.94 -39.34 -112.96
CA ILE A 8 -45.84 -40.43 -111.96
C ILE A 8 -44.56 -40.29 -111.13
N ILE A 9 -43.43 -39.95 -111.75
CA ILE A 9 -42.17 -39.70 -111.02
C ILE A 9 -42.31 -38.48 -110.09
N ALA A 10 -42.96 -37.41 -110.53
CA ALA A 10 -43.24 -36.24 -109.69
C ALA A 10 -44.16 -36.59 -108.50
N ALA A 11 -45.20 -37.40 -108.72
CA ALA A 11 -46.09 -37.85 -107.64
C ALA A 11 -45.36 -38.74 -106.62
N ILE A 12 -44.52 -39.67 -107.07
CA ILE A 12 -43.69 -40.50 -106.18
C ILE A 12 -42.72 -39.63 -105.38
N TYR A 13 -42.08 -38.64 -106.02
CA TYR A 13 -41.18 -37.71 -105.34
C TYR A 13 -41.89 -36.86 -104.26
N VAL A 14 -43.13 -36.41 -104.52
CA VAL A 14 -43.93 -35.68 -103.53
C VAL A 14 -44.31 -36.59 -102.36
N VAL A 15 -44.73 -37.83 -102.63
CA VAL A 15 -45.07 -38.80 -101.59
C VAL A 15 -43.84 -39.18 -100.75
N THR A 16 -42.67 -39.38 -101.36
CA THR A 16 -41.44 -39.66 -100.61
C THR A 16 -40.98 -38.44 -99.82
N MET A 17 -41.11 -37.22 -100.34
CA MET A 17 -40.85 -36.00 -99.58
C MET A 17 -41.78 -35.84 -98.38
N ILE A 18 -43.07 -36.14 -98.53
CA ILE A 18 -44.03 -36.13 -97.41
C ILE A 18 -43.68 -37.21 -96.39
N ALA A 19 -43.34 -38.42 -96.83
CA ALA A 19 -42.92 -39.51 -95.94
C ALA A 19 -41.63 -39.16 -95.18
N VAL A 20 -40.63 -38.59 -95.85
CA VAL A 20 -39.38 -38.11 -95.23
C VAL A 20 -39.66 -36.95 -94.28
N PHE A 21 -40.57 -36.02 -94.62
CA PHE A 21 -40.96 -34.93 -93.73
C PHE A 21 -41.66 -35.45 -92.46
N PHE A 22 -42.61 -36.38 -92.58
CA PHE A 22 -43.27 -37.01 -91.44
C PHE A 22 -42.28 -37.84 -90.61
N TYR A 23 -41.37 -38.56 -91.26
CA TYR A 23 -40.30 -39.32 -90.61
C TYR A 23 -39.34 -38.40 -89.85
N MET A 24 -38.83 -37.32 -90.47
CA MET A 24 -37.98 -36.32 -89.81
C MET A 24 -38.71 -35.62 -88.67
N ARG A 25 -39.98 -35.24 -88.87
CA ARG A 25 -40.78 -34.58 -87.82
C ARG A 25 -41.00 -35.50 -86.62
N HIS A 26 -41.26 -36.79 -86.86
CA HIS A 26 -41.53 -37.75 -85.80
C HIS A 26 -40.25 -38.30 -85.14
N SER A 27 -39.25 -38.65 -85.94
CA SER A 27 -37.99 -39.29 -85.50
C SER A 27 -36.96 -38.28 -84.97
N ILE A 28 -36.92 -37.06 -85.51
CA ILE A 28 -35.91 -36.04 -85.15
C ILE A 28 -36.55 -34.90 -84.37
N VAL A 29 -37.47 -34.14 -84.99
CA VAL A 29 -37.99 -32.88 -84.40
C VAL A 29 -38.68 -33.10 -83.05
N ARG A 30 -39.55 -34.13 -82.94
CA ARG A 30 -40.18 -34.47 -81.66
C ARG A 30 -39.20 -34.95 -80.60
N ARG A 31 -38.07 -35.55 -80.97
CA ARG A 31 -37.03 -36.03 -80.05
C ARG A 31 -36.14 -34.88 -79.56
N ILE A 32 -35.77 -33.95 -80.45
CA ILE A 32 -35.09 -32.70 -80.09
C ILE A 32 -35.97 -31.82 -79.19
N ALA A 33 -37.27 -31.71 -79.47
CA ALA A 33 -38.19 -30.96 -78.64
C ALA A 33 -38.26 -31.49 -77.19
N ARG A 34 -38.10 -32.81 -77.00
CA ARG A 34 -38.01 -33.42 -75.66
C ARG A 34 -36.74 -33.01 -74.93
N VAL A 35 -35.58 -33.09 -75.59
CA VAL A 35 -34.30 -32.62 -75.04
C VAL A 35 -34.39 -31.14 -74.64
N SER A 36 -34.94 -30.30 -75.52
CA SER A 36 -35.13 -28.86 -75.26
C SER A 36 -36.05 -28.59 -74.07
N ARG A 37 -37.07 -29.43 -73.85
CA ARG A 37 -37.96 -29.30 -72.68
C ARG A 37 -37.22 -29.62 -71.38
N THR A 38 -36.46 -30.73 -71.36
CA THR A 38 -35.64 -31.14 -70.22
C THR A 38 -34.56 -30.10 -69.89
N LEU A 39 -33.87 -29.56 -70.90
CA LEU A 39 -32.89 -28.48 -70.71
C LEU A 39 -33.53 -27.19 -70.19
N ARG A 40 -34.71 -26.81 -70.70
CA ARG A 40 -35.43 -25.64 -70.18
C ARG A 40 -35.79 -25.81 -68.70
N SER A 41 -36.33 -26.95 -68.29
CA SER A 41 -36.59 -27.21 -66.86
C SER A 41 -35.31 -27.24 -66.02
N PHE A 42 -34.20 -27.70 -66.57
CA PHE A 42 -32.92 -27.72 -65.87
C PHE A 42 -32.32 -26.31 -65.69
N PHE A 43 -32.40 -25.45 -66.70
CA PHE A 43 -31.92 -24.07 -66.58
C PHE A 43 -32.70 -23.27 -65.54
N LYS A 44 -33.99 -23.56 -65.35
CA LYS A 44 -34.77 -22.97 -64.25
C LYS A 44 -34.19 -23.31 -62.87
N LEU A 45 -33.74 -24.55 -62.67
CA LEU A 45 -33.05 -24.95 -61.44
C LEU A 45 -31.74 -24.16 -61.26
N LEU A 46 -30.91 -24.08 -62.31
CA LEU A 46 -29.64 -23.34 -62.25
C LEU A 46 -29.84 -21.83 -62.00
N ASN A 47 -30.95 -21.27 -62.46
CA ASN A 47 -31.34 -19.88 -62.22
C ASN A 47 -32.02 -19.67 -60.85
N HIS A 48 -32.08 -20.69 -59.99
CA HIS A 48 -32.66 -20.62 -58.65
C HIS A 48 -34.15 -20.18 -58.65
N GLU A 49 -34.92 -20.55 -59.70
CA GLU A 49 -36.37 -20.34 -59.69
C GLU A 49 -37.02 -21.19 -58.59
N GLU A 50 -38.04 -20.66 -57.91
CA GLU A 50 -38.77 -21.39 -56.86
C GLU A 50 -39.68 -22.48 -57.45
N ASN A 51 -39.81 -23.62 -56.74
CA ASN A 51 -40.72 -24.72 -57.08
C ASN A 51 -40.52 -25.34 -58.48
N VAL A 52 -39.28 -25.51 -58.93
CA VAL A 52 -38.97 -26.11 -60.24
C VAL A 52 -39.14 -27.63 -60.20
N GLU A 53 -40.21 -28.13 -60.84
CA GLU A 53 -40.35 -29.55 -61.14
C GLU A 53 -39.50 -29.92 -62.37
N ILE A 54 -38.52 -30.80 -62.18
CA ILE A 54 -37.55 -31.13 -63.23
C ILE A 54 -38.12 -32.25 -64.08
N VAL A 55 -38.32 -31.93 -65.37
CA VAL A 55 -38.91 -32.87 -66.33
C VAL A 55 -37.81 -33.73 -66.95
N MET A 56 -37.54 -34.87 -66.32
CA MET A 56 -36.65 -35.90 -66.87
C MET A 56 -37.43 -36.82 -67.82
N LEU A 57 -37.18 -36.69 -69.12
CA LEU A 57 -37.83 -37.52 -70.14
C LEU A 57 -36.95 -38.72 -70.47
N GLU A 58 -37.58 -39.89 -70.62
CA GLU A 58 -36.85 -41.10 -70.99
C GLU A 58 -36.32 -41.03 -72.44
N PRO A 59 -35.08 -41.48 -72.66
CA PRO A 59 -34.50 -41.59 -73.98
C PRO A 59 -35.21 -42.69 -74.77
N LYS A 60 -35.67 -42.35 -75.98
CA LYS A 60 -36.24 -43.33 -76.92
C LYS A 60 -35.28 -43.48 -78.11
N GLY A 61 -34.98 -44.71 -78.52
CA GLY A 61 -34.03 -45.01 -79.61
C GLY A 61 -32.60 -45.29 -79.12
N THR A 62 -31.72 -45.69 -80.04
CA THR A 62 -30.31 -46.03 -79.78
C THR A 62 -29.34 -45.15 -80.57
N ASP A 63 -29.81 -44.02 -81.09
CA ASP A 63 -29.02 -43.07 -81.86
C ASP A 63 -28.45 -41.94 -80.96
N GLU A 64 -27.72 -41.02 -81.58
CA GLU A 64 -27.00 -39.93 -80.93
C GLU A 64 -27.91 -38.99 -80.13
N ILE A 65 -29.18 -38.83 -80.52
CA ILE A 65 -30.15 -38.00 -79.79
C ILE A 65 -30.56 -38.69 -78.48
N ALA A 66 -30.68 -40.01 -78.48
CA ALA A 66 -30.93 -40.78 -77.26
C ALA A 66 -29.73 -40.74 -76.32
N ASP A 67 -28.51 -40.84 -76.85
CA ASP A 67 -27.26 -40.77 -76.07
C ASP A 67 -27.02 -39.38 -75.47
N MET A 68 -27.32 -38.33 -76.23
CA MET A 68 -27.31 -36.96 -75.73
C MET A 68 -28.30 -36.79 -74.57
N LEU A 69 -29.54 -37.28 -74.72
CA LEU A 69 -30.54 -37.19 -73.64
C LEU A 69 -30.15 -38.03 -72.42
N ARG A 70 -29.55 -39.22 -72.60
CA ARG A 70 -28.98 -40.03 -71.50
C ARG A 70 -27.90 -39.25 -70.73
N SER A 71 -26.96 -38.66 -71.46
CA SER A 71 -25.87 -37.87 -70.88
C SER A 71 -26.38 -36.62 -70.17
N ILE A 72 -27.36 -35.93 -70.75
CA ILE A 72 -28.02 -34.77 -70.13
C ILE A 72 -28.73 -35.20 -68.85
N ASN A 73 -29.57 -36.23 -68.88
CA ASN A 73 -30.28 -36.69 -67.68
C ASN A 73 -29.31 -37.07 -66.56
N LYS A 74 -28.22 -37.80 -66.88
CA LYS A 74 -27.18 -38.15 -65.90
C LYS A 74 -26.52 -36.90 -65.29
N ASN A 75 -26.17 -35.91 -66.12
CA ASN A 75 -25.59 -34.66 -65.62
C ASN A 75 -26.57 -33.84 -64.79
N ILE A 76 -27.85 -33.81 -65.17
CA ILE A 76 -28.91 -33.15 -64.38
C ILE A 76 -29.01 -33.80 -63.00
N THR A 77 -29.05 -35.14 -62.92
CA THR A 77 -29.07 -35.86 -61.63
C THR A 77 -27.86 -35.53 -60.77
N ASN A 78 -26.66 -35.57 -61.35
CA ASN A 78 -25.43 -35.22 -60.62
C ASN A 78 -25.47 -33.79 -60.09
N ILE A 79 -25.90 -32.83 -60.92
CA ILE A 79 -25.97 -31.41 -60.55
C ILE A 79 -27.05 -31.17 -59.49
N GLN A 80 -28.22 -31.82 -59.59
CA GLN A 80 -29.25 -31.75 -58.56
C GLN A 80 -28.76 -32.26 -57.21
N GLU A 81 -28.06 -33.40 -57.21
CA GLU A 81 -27.56 -34.00 -55.98
C GLU A 81 -26.47 -33.13 -55.34
N THR A 82 -25.57 -32.56 -56.15
CA THR A 82 -24.57 -31.58 -55.70
C THR A 82 -25.26 -30.31 -55.19
N PHE A 83 -26.22 -29.75 -55.91
CA PHE A 83 -26.94 -28.53 -55.49
C PHE A 83 -27.70 -28.72 -54.18
N LYS A 84 -28.33 -29.88 -53.97
CA LYS A 84 -28.99 -30.22 -52.70
C LYS A 84 -27.99 -30.34 -51.56
N ASN A 85 -26.83 -30.94 -51.79
CA ASN A 85 -25.76 -31.05 -50.80
C ASN A 85 -25.16 -29.67 -50.46
N ASP A 86 -24.85 -28.86 -51.48
CA ASP A 86 -24.30 -27.52 -51.33
C ASP A 86 -25.24 -26.61 -50.52
N ASN A 87 -26.55 -26.65 -50.81
CA ASN A 87 -27.55 -25.93 -50.01
C ASN A 87 -27.61 -26.40 -48.55
N ALA A 88 -27.47 -27.70 -48.30
CA ALA A 88 -27.44 -28.23 -46.94
C ALA A 88 -26.17 -27.76 -46.17
N VAL A 89 -25.01 -27.72 -46.85
CA VAL A 89 -23.77 -27.16 -46.28
C VAL A 89 -23.97 -25.68 -45.94
N MET A 90 -24.54 -24.88 -46.85
CA MET A 90 -24.79 -23.45 -46.61
C MET A 90 -25.74 -23.22 -45.44
N GLN A 91 -26.76 -24.06 -45.28
CA GLN A 91 -27.68 -24.00 -44.14
C GLN A 91 -26.97 -24.34 -42.82
N ASP A 92 -26.08 -25.34 -42.81
CA ASP A 92 -25.27 -25.69 -41.63
C ASP A 92 -24.33 -24.55 -41.25
N VAL A 93 -23.58 -24.00 -42.21
CA VAL A 93 -22.71 -22.82 -42.02
C VAL A 93 -23.49 -21.64 -41.44
N THR A 94 -24.68 -21.36 -41.97
CA THR A 94 -25.56 -20.29 -41.46
C THR A 94 -25.97 -20.57 -40.01
N SER A 95 -26.32 -21.82 -39.69
CA SER A 95 -26.70 -22.21 -38.33
C SER A 95 -25.56 -22.04 -37.32
N VAL A 96 -24.32 -22.31 -37.75
CA VAL A 96 -23.11 -22.11 -36.94
C VAL A 96 -22.83 -20.63 -36.75
N ALA A 97 -22.95 -19.81 -37.80
CA ALA A 97 -22.82 -18.36 -37.68
C ALA A 97 -23.83 -17.76 -36.68
N LEU A 98 -25.09 -18.20 -36.72
CA LEU A 98 -26.13 -17.79 -35.77
C LEU A 98 -25.88 -18.28 -34.33
N ALA A 99 -25.12 -19.37 -34.15
CA ALA A 99 -24.72 -19.81 -32.81
C ALA A 99 -23.62 -18.91 -32.24
N ILE A 100 -22.67 -18.52 -33.07
CA ILE A 100 -21.60 -17.57 -32.71
C ILE A 100 -22.17 -16.20 -32.40
N GLU A 101 -23.14 -15.71 -33.19
CA GLU A 101 -23.85 -14.45 -32.93
C GLU A 101 -24.53 -14.45 -31.54
N ARG A 102 -25.05 -15.60 -31.10
CA ARG A 102 -25.64 -15.79 -29.77
C ARG A 102 -24.61 -16.07 -28.67
N GLY A 103 -23.33 -16.00 -28.98
CA GLY A 103 -22.23 -16.15 -28.03
C GLY A 103 -21.67 -17.57 -27.86
N ASN A 104 -22.18 -18.57 -28.60
CA ASN A 104 -21.71 -19.95 -28.51
C ASN A 104 -20.71 -20.29 -29.63
N ILE A 105 -19.44 -20.48 -29.26
CA ILE A 105 -18.30 -20.72 -30.18
C ILE A 105 -17.93 -22.22 -30.25
N THR A 106 -18.72 -23.10 -29.63
CA THR A 106 -18.43 -24.55 -29.59
C THR A 106 -18.96 -25.31 -30.81
N ARG A 107 -19.89 -24.74 -31.57
CA ARG A 107 -20.45 -25.39 -32.77
C ARG A 107 -19.44 -25.47 -33.91
N ARG A 108 -19.55 -26.51 -34.73
CA ARG A 108 -18.73 -26.73 -35.93
C ARG A 108 -19.64 -27.08 -37.10
N VAL A 109 -19.15 -26.83 -38.31
CA VAL A 109 -19.82 -27.25 -39.54
C VAL A 109 -19.44 -28.71 -39.77
N TYR A 110 -20.42 -29.60 -39.81
CA TYR A 110 -20.23 -31.05 -39.94
C TYR A 110 -20.68 -31.58 -41.31
N ALA A 111 -21.45 -30.79 -42.07
CA ALA A 111 -21.85 -31.17 -43.41
C ALA A 111 -20.63 -31.45 -44.31
N GLN A 112 -20.71 -32.47 -45.16
CA GLN A 112 -19.68 -32.77 -46.15
C GLN A 112 -20.01 -32.10 -47.47
N ALA A 113 -19.08 -31.31 -48.00
CA ALA A 113 -19.21 -30.68 -49.30
C ALA A 113 -18.73 -31.59 -50.43
N LYS A 114 -19.49 -31.65 -51.52
CA LYS A 114 -19.08 -32.32 -52.77
C LYS A 114 -18.23 -31.44 -53.68
N THR A 115 -18.28 -30.13 -53.50
CA THR A 115 -17.52 -29.15 -54.29
C THR A 115 -16.26 -28.69 -53.55
N PRO A 116 -15.12 -28.50 -54.25
CA PRO A 116 -13.88 -28.05 -53.62
C PRO A 116 -14.03 -26.74 -52.84
N SER A 117 -14.75 -25.76 -53.39
CA SER A 117 -14.93 -24.44 -52.78
C SER A 117 -15.68 -24.48 -51.46
N LEU A 118 -16.73 -25.30 -51.35
CA LEU A 118 -17.46 -25.45 -50.08
C LEU A 118 -16.67 -26.28 -49.06
N SER A 119 -15.85 -27.23 -49.51
CA SER A 119 -14.92 -27.94 -48.63
C SER A 119 -13.89 -26.99 -48.01
N GLU A 120 -13.32 -26.10 -48.83
CA GLU A 120 -12.41 -25.04 -48.36
C GLU A 120 -13.10 -24.07 -47.40
N LEU A 121 -14.36 -23.70 -47.68
CA LEU A 121 -15.17 -22.86 -46.78
C LEU A 121 -15.38 -23.54 -45.42
N ILE A 122 -15.72 -24.84 -45.38
CA ILE A 122 -15.87 -25.60 -44.14
C ILE A 122 -14.56 -25.61 -43.36
N LEU A 123 -13.44 -25.92 -44.02
CA LEU A 123 -12.11 -25.95 -43.39
C LEU A 123 -11.75 -24.59 -42.79
N THR A 124 -11.90 -23.53 -43.58
CA THR A 124 -11.59 -22.15 -43.15
C THR A 124 -12.49 -21.71 -42.01
N THR A 125 -13.79 -22.01 -42.10
CA THR A 125 -14.77 -21.68 -41.06
C THR A 125 -14.45 -22.42 -39.76
N ASN A 126 -14.25 -23.74 -39.81
CA ASN A 126 -13.92 -24.52 -38.62
C ASN A 126 -12.57 -24.12 -38.02
N ALA A 127 -11.58 -23.74 -38.84
CA ALA A 127 -10.30 -23.21 -38.37
C ALA A 127 -10.48 -21.84 -37.67
N MET A 128 -11.32 -20.95 -38.21
CA MET A 128 -11.67 -19.68 -37.58
C MET A 128 -12.34 -19.91 -36.23
N ILE A 129 -13.30 -20.84 -36.14
CA ILE A 129 -14.01 -21.12 -34.89
C ILE A 129 -13.06 -21.75 -33.87
N ALA A 130 -12.17 -22.66 -34.28
CA ALA A 130 -11.16 -23.23 -33.39
C ALA A 130 -10.19 -22.16 -32.86
N PHE A 131 -9.81 -21.19 -33.70
CA PHE A 131 -9.01 -20.04 -33.28
C PHE A 131 -9.76 -19.17 -32.26
N LEU A 132 -11.03 -18.86 -32.52
CA LEU A 132 -11.87 -18.09 -31.60
C LEU A 132 -12.10 -18.81 -30.27
N GLU A 133 -12.36 -20.12 -30.29
CA GLU A 133 -12.53 -20.92 -29.07
C GLU A 133 -11.25 -20.92 -28.22
N ARG A 134 -10.08 -21.03 -28.86
CA ARG A 134 -8.79 -20.97 -28.16
C ARG A 134 -8.48 -19.58 -27.60
N ARG A 135 -8.76 -18.51 -28.35
CA ARG A 135 -8.43 -17.14 -27.93
C ARG A 135 -9.42 -16.58 -26.94
N VAL A 136 -10.70 -16.81 -27.16
CA VAL A 136 -11.77 -16.20 -26.37
C VAL A 136 -12.33 -17.20 -25.37
N GLY A 137 -12.87 -18.31 -25.86
CA GLY A 137 -13.57 -19.28 -25.03
C GLY A 137 -14.74 -19.94 -25.74
N GLY A 138 -15.45 -20.82 -25.03
CA GLY A 138 -16.60 -21.54 -25.57
C GLY A 138 -17.92 -20.75 -25.51
N ASP A 139 -18.05 -19.89 -24.50
CA ASP A 139 -19.28 -19.13 -24.22
C ASP A 139 -18.99 -17.67 -23.86
N LEU A 140 -19.29 -16.77 -24.80
CA LEU A 140 -19.16 -15.32 -24.61
C LEU A 140 -20.10 -14.80 -23.53
N ASN A 141 -21.24 -15.46 -23.29
CA ASN A 141 -22.20 -15.00 -22.30
C ASN A 141 -21.69 -15.21 -20.87
N ALA A 142 -20.97 -16.31 -20.62
CA ALA A 142 -20.33 -16.58 -19.33
C ALA A 142 -19.28 -15.51 -18.99
N ILE A 143 -18.46 -15.10 -19.98
CA ILE A 143 -17.51 -14.00 -19.82
C ILE A 143 -18.25 -12.70 -19.46
N LEU A 144 -19.30 -12.37 -20.21
CA LEU A 144 -20.08 -11.15 -20.00
C LEU A 144 -20.76 -11.12 -18.62
N GLU A 145 -21.24 -12.26 -18.13
CA GLU A 145 -21.83 -12.40 -16.79
C GLU A 145 -20.81 -12.08 -15.69
N VAL A 146 -19.60 -12.63 -15.77
CA VAL A 146 -18.52 -12.33 -14.81
C VAL A 146 -18.12 -10.86 -14.87
N VAL A 147 -17.97 -10.29 -16.06
CA VAL A 147 -17.65 -8.85 -16.20
C VAL A 147 -18.74 -7.97 -15.59
N ARG A 148 -20.03 -8.30 -15.78
CA ARG A 148 -21.14 -7.59 -15.14
C ARG A 148 -21.15 -7.75 -13.63
N ALA A 149 -20.78 -8.92 -13.11
CA ALA A 149 -20.61 -9.12 -11.67
C ALA A 149 -19.52 -8.19 -11.12
N TYR A 150 -18.37 -8.09 -11.79
CA TYR A 150 -17.28 -7.18 -11.38
C TYR A 150 -17.69 -5.70 -11.43
N GLN A 151 -18.48 -5.29 -12.42
CA GLN A 151 -19.04 -3.93 -12.49
C GLN A 151 -19.96 -3.62 -11.30
N ASN A 152 -20.64 -4.63 -10.76
CA ASN A 152 -21.47 -4.54 -9.56
C ASN A 152 -20.69 -4.85 -8.28
N LEU A 153 -19.35 -4.77 -8.32
CA LEU A 153 -18.44 -5.01 -7.19
C LEU A 153 -18.51 -6.42 -6.60
N ASP A 154 -18.95 -7.40 -7.39
CA ASP A 154 -18.98 -8.82 -7.03
C ASP A 154 -17.87 -9.59 -7.75
N PHE A 155 -16.78 -9.83 -7.02
CA PHE A 155 -15.59 -10.52 -7.51
C PHE A 155 -15.60 -12.03 -7.18
N THR A 156 -16.72 -12.56 -6.67
CA THR A 156 -16.86 -13.98 -6.36
C THR A 156 -17.15 -14.83 -7.60
N SER A 157 -17.73 -14.20 -8.63
CA SER A 157 -18.10 -14.86 -9.88
C SER A 157 -16.89 -15.30 -10.69
N LYS A 158 -16.93 -16.52 -11.24
CA LYS A 158 -15.84 -17.12 -12.02
C LYS A 158 -16.41 -17.94 -13.17
N ILE A 159 -15.70 -17.92 -14.29
CA ILE A 159 -16.02 -18.74 -15.45
C ILE A 159 -15.65 -20.20 -15.12
N PRO A 160 -16.59 -21.15 -15.18
CA PRO A 160 -16.29 -22.56 -14.93
C PRO A 160 -15.49 -23.15 -16.10
N HIS A 161 -14.45 -23.92 -15.78
CA HIS A 161 -13.61 -24.62 -16.76
C HIS A 161 -13.09 -23.73 -17.91
N PRO A 162 -12.36 -22.64 -17.59
CA PRO A 162 -11.85 -21.73 -18.62
C PRO A 162 -10.86 -22.47 -19.53
N LYS A 163 -11.11 -22.40 -20.84
CA LYS A 163 -10.26 -23.01 -21.88
C LYS A 163 -9.63 -21.97 -22.79
N GLY A 164 -10.36 -20.87 -23.03
CA GLY A 164 -9.87 -19.78 -23.85
C GLY A 164 -8.90 -18.87 -23.09
N ASP A 165 -7.95 -18.27 -23.80
CA ASP A 165 -6.99 -17.32 -23.20
C ASP A 165 -7.71 -16.20 -22.43
N PHE A 166 -8.83 -15.68 -22.97
CA PHE A 166 -9.62 -14.61 -22.34
C PHE A 166 -10.42 -15.07 -21.12
N GLU A 167 -11.01 -16.28 -21.15
CA GLU A 167 -11.68 -16.87 -19.97
C GLU A 167 -10.69 -17.03 -18.80
N VAL A 168 -9.50 -17.55 -19.10
CA VAL A 168 -8.42 -17.74 -18.10
C VAL A 168 -7.97 -16.38 -17.54
N ALA A 169 -7.71 -15.40 -18.41
CA ALA A 169 -7.30 -14.07 -17.99
C ALA A 169 -8.36 -13.36 -17.12
N THR A 170 -9.65 -13.54 -17.44
CA THR A 170 -10.76 -12.95 -16.67
C THR A 170 -10.84 -13.53 -15.26
N ASN A 171 -10.67 -14.86 -15.12
CA ASN A 171 -10.62 -15.52 -13.82
C ASN A 171 -9.36 -15.12 -13.03
N GLN A 172 -8.20 -15.00 -13.69
CA GLN A 172 -6.98 -14.54 -13.05
C GLN A 172 -7.15 -13.13 -12.51
N LEU A 173 -7.69 -12.21 -13.32
CA LEU A 173 -7.97 -10.84 -12.90
C LEU A 173 -8.86 -10.79 -11.66
N GLY A 174 -9.92 -11.60 -11.61
CA GLY A 174 -10.77 -11.72 -10.41
C GLY A 174 -9.99 -12.17 -9.19
N SER A 175 -9.14 -13.19 -9.35
CA SER A 175 -8.30 -13.70 -8.27
C SER A 175 -7.32 -12.64 -7.74
N GLU A 176 -6.70 -11.86 -8.63
CA GLU A 176 -5.79 -10.77 -8.24
C GLU A 176 -6.54 -9.65 -7.51
N ILE A 177 -7.75 -9.29 -7.96
CA ILE A 177 -8.58 -8.30 -7.28
C ILE A 177 -8.96 -8.79 -5.88
N VAL A 178 -9.42 -10.04 -5.75
CA VAL A 178 -9.76 -10.65 -4.45
C VAL A 178 -8.54 -10.65 -3.52
N ALA A 179 -7.36 -11.00 -4.03
CA ALA A 179 -6.12 -10.96 -3.26
C ALA A 179 -5.80 -9.54 -2.79
N MET A 180 -5.89 -8.54 -3.68
CA MET A 180 -5.68 -7.13 -3.37
C MET A 180 -6.67 -6.63 -2.30
N LEU A 181 -7.95 -7.00 -2.40
CA LEU A 181 -8.98 -6.62 -1.41
C LEU A 181 -8.70 -7.23 -0.04
N ARG A 182 -8.28 -8.50 0.02
CA ARG A 182 -7.85 -9.15 1.27
C ARG A 182 -6.64 -8.47 1.90
N THR A 183 -5.65 -8.10 1.09
CA THR A 183 -4.49 -7.35 1.55
C THR A 183 -4.88 -5.96 2.07
N SER A 184 -5.78 -5.26 1.37
CA SER A 184 -6.31 -3.96 1.80
C SER A 184 -7.04 -4.05 3.15
N LEU A 185 -7.90 -5.07 3.32
CA LEU A 185 -8.57 -5.36 4.59
C LEU A 185 -7.57 -5.62 5.71
N ASN A 186 -6.51 -6.39 5.44
CA ASN A 186 -5.47 -6.67 6.42
C ASN A 186 -4.72 -5.39 6.82
N PHE A 187 -4.36 -4.53 5.85
CA PHE A 187 -3.73 -3.25 6.14
C PHE A 187 -4.59 -2.35 7.02
N ALA A 188 -5.89 -2.23 6.74
CA ALA A 188 -6.78 -1.42 7.56
C ALA A 188 -6.87 -1.93 9.02
N ASN A 189 -6.94 -3.25 9.23
CA ASN A 189 -6.94 -3.84 10.56
C ASN A 189 -5.62 -3.62 11.32
N ILE A 190 -4.48 -3.78 10.63
CA ILE A 190 -3.16 -3.49 11.21
C ILE A 190 -3.07 -2.02 11.59
N LEU A 191 -3.51 -1.13 10.70
CA LEU A 191 -3.48 0.31 10.91
C LEU A 191 -4.29 0.72 12.13
N ASN A 192 -5.52 0.19 12.26
CA ASN A 192 -6.37 0.42 13.42
C ASN A 192 -5.70 -0.07 14.74
N THR A 193 -5.13 -1.28 14.72
CA THR A 193 -4.41 -1.83 15.89
C THR A 193 -3.20 -0.98 16.27
N LYS A 194 -2.44 -0.51 15.28
CA LYS A 194 -1.27 0.35 15.50
C LYS A 194 -1.67 1.73 16.02
N CYS A 195 -2.78 2.31 15.55
CA CYS A 195 -3.34 3.55 16.08
C CYS A 195 -3.77 3.42 17.54
N GLN A 196 -4.43 2.32 17.92
CA GLN A 196 -4.79 2.07 19.32
C GLN A 196 -3.55 1.95 20.22
N GLY A 197 -2.51 1.26 19.75
CA GLY A 197 -1.23 1.20 20.46
C GLY A 197 -0.57 2.57 20.60
N LEU A 198 -0.54 3.37 19.52
CA LEU A 198 0.00 4.73 19.54
C LEU A 198 -0.76 5.62 20.51
N LYS A 199 -2.09 5.57 20.50
CA LYS A 199 -2.95 6.31 21.44
C LYS A 199 -2.62 5.97 22.89
N SER A 200 -2.52 4.68 23.22
CA SER A 200 -2.15 4.26 24.59
C SER A 200 -0.77 4.78 25.00
N SER A 201 0.23 4.72 24.10
CA SER A 201 1.57 5.26 24.39
C SER A 201 1.57 6.78 24.57
N MET A 202 0.74 7.51 23.82
CA MET A 202 0.61 8.96 23.98
C MET A 202 -0.12 9.34 25.27
N ASP A 203 -1.17 8.62 25.65
CA ASP A 203 -1.86 8.81 26.93
C ASP A 203 -0.90 8.57 28.12
N GLU A 204 -0.06 7.53 28.03
CA GLU A 204 0.98 7.25 29.03
C GLU A 204 2.04 8.37 29.08
N LEU A 205 2.50 8.86 27.93
CA LEU A 205 3.47 9.96 27.85
C LEU A 205 2.92 11.25 28.47
N VAL A 206 1.65 11.56 28.23
CA VAL A 206 0.97 12.74 28.83
C VAL A 206 0.86 12.57 30.35
N ALA A 207 0.48 11.37 30.83
CA ALA A 207 0.41 11.09 32.26
C ALA A 207 1.78 11.17 32.96
N GLN A 208 2.83 10.59 32.35
CA GLN A 208 4.20 10.67 32.85
C GLN A 208 4.73 12.10 32.85
N SER A 209 4.45 12.87 31.80
CA SER A 209 4.83 14.30 31.73
C SER A 209 4.12 15.08 32.85
N ALA A 210 2.83 14.84 33.07
CA ALA A 210 2.10 15.50 34.17
C ALA A 210 2.67 15.13 35.55
N GLN A 211 3.14 13.90 35.74
CA GLN A 211 3.80 13.48 36.97
C GLN A 211 5.18 14.13 37.14
N GLN A 212 6.00 14.14 36.09
CA GLN A 212 7.31 14.81 36.08
C GLN A 212 7.18 16.32 36.36
N SER A 213 6.13 16.98 35.84
CA SER A 213 5.85 18.40 36.15
C SER A 213 5.64 18.64 37.65
N LYS A 214 4.97 17.71 38.35
CA LYS A 214 4.81 17.79 39.82
C LYS A 214 6.15 17.62 40.54
N GLU A 215 6.99 16.71 40.08
CA GLU A 215 8.32 16.48 40.65
C GLU A 215 9.24 17.68 40.47
N ILE A 216 9.22 18.32 39.29
CA ILE A 216 9.96 19.58 39.05
C ILE A 216 9.49 20.68 39.99
N LYS A 217 8.17 20.80 40.20
CA LYS A 217 7.63 21.80 41.14
C LYS A 217 8.15 21.57 42.56
N HIS A 218 8.23 20.31 43.00
CA HIS A 218 8.80 19.97 44.30
C HIS A 218 10.32 20.27 44.36
N THR A 219 11.05 19.97 43.29
CA THR A 219 12.49 20.29 43.20
C THR A 219 12.73 21.79 43.23
N THR A 220 11.89 22.58 42.56
CA THR A 220 11.94 24.05 42.56
C THR A 220 11.76 24.60 43.98
N GLN A 221 10.77 24.11 44.73
CA GLN A 221 10.56 24.48 46.14
C GLN A 221 11.75 24.09 47.04
N SER A 222 12.36 22.93 46.78
CA SER A 222 13.55 22.47 47.50
C SER A 222 14.74 23.40 47.23
N ILE A 223 14.91 23.85 45.99
CA ILE A 223 15.96 24.80 45.61
C ILE A 223 15.74 26.17 46.24
N GLU A 224 14.50 26.69 46.25
CA GLU A 224 14.19 27.94 46.95
C GLU A 224 14.62 27.88 48.43
N THR A 225 14.37 26.74 49.08
CA THR A 225 14.80 26.49 50.47
C THR A 225 16.33 26.46 50.59
N ILE A 226 17.02 25.81 49.65
CA ILE A 226 18.49 25.79 49.62
C ILE A 226 19.06 27.19 49.42
N THR A 227 18.50 28.00 48.52
CA THR A 227 18.92 29.39 48.29
C THR A 227 18.76 30.23 49.57
N GLN A 228 17.66 30.06 50.29
CA GLN A 228 17.45 30.72 51.59
C GLN A 228 18.49 30.29 52.63
N ASN A 229 18.80 29.00 52.70
CA ASN A 229 19.81 28.48 53.62
C ASN A 229 21.22 29.00 53.27
N ILE A 230 21.60 29.02 51.99
CA ILE A 230 22.86 29.59 51.52
C ILE A 230 23.00 31.05 51.96
N ALA A 231 21.95 31.86 51.75
CA ALA A 231 21.95 33.26 52.17
C ALA A 231 22.09 33.41 53.70
N ALA A 232 21.39 32.58 54.47
CA ALA A 232 21.47 32.58 55.93
C ALA A 232 22.87 32.17 56.44
N VAL A 233 23.47 31.12 55.87
CA VAL A 233 24.81 30.67 56.25
C VAL A 233 25.85 31.73 55.86
N SER A 234 25.75 32.34 54.67
CA SER A 234 26.62 33.45 54.26
C SER A 234 26.59 34.60 55.27
N SER A 235 25.39 35.07 55.64
CA SER A 235 25.24 36.14 56.64
C SER A 235 25.79 35.75 58.01
N LYS A 236 25.65 34.49 58.41
CA LYS A 236 26.21 33.98 59.66
C LYS A 236 27.74 33.92 59.63
N SER A 237 28.33 33.52 58.51
CA SER A 237 29.78 33.54 58.29
C SER A 237 30.35 34.96 58.39
N ASP A 238 29.70 35.94 57.77
CA ASP A 238 30.10 37.36 57.87
C ASP A 238 30.08 37.84 59.33
N SER A 239 29.02 37.48 60.07
CA SER A 239 28.90 37.81 61.50
C SER A 239 29.99 37.15 62.34
N MET A 240 30.38 35.91 62.04
CA MET A 240 31.45 35.21 62.75
C MET A 240 32.84 35.79 62.45
N ILE A 241 33.09 36.28 61.23
CA ILE A 241 34.32 37.02 60.89
C ILE A 241 34.40 38.29 61.74
N ALA A 242 33.31 39.07 61.80
CA ALA A 242 33.27 40.28 62.62
C ALA A 242 33.53 39.99 64.11
N GLN A 243 32.88 38.98 64.68
CA GLN A 243 33.11 38.54 66.06
C GLN A 243 34.56 38.06 66.29
N SER A 244 35.16 37.37 65.32
CA SER A 244 36.56 36.91 65.43
C SER A 244 37.53 38.10 65.46
N HIS A 245 37.26 39.16 64.71
CA HIS A 245 38.01 40.40 64.78
C HIS A 245 37.86 41.13 66.13
N GLU A 246 36.64 41.15 66.69
CA GLU A 246 36.41 41.71 68.03
C GLU A 246 37.20 40.94 69.10
N ILE A 247 37.17 39.60 69.07
CA ILE A 247 37.95 38.77 69.99
C ILE A 247 39.45 39.04 69.83
N LYS A 248 39.94 39.15 68.59
CA LYS A 248 41.35 39.49 68.33
C LYS A 248 41.74 40.81 68.99
N SER A 249 40.92 41.85 68.87
CA SER A 249 41.17 43.14 69.51
C SER A 249 41.20 43.04 71.05
N VAL A 250 40.35 42.21 71.65
CA VAL A 250 40.37 41.94 73.10
C VAL A 250 41.65 41.20 73.50
N VAL A 251 42.08 40.21 72.72
CA VAL A 251 43.32 39.45 72.97
C VAL A 251 44.55 40.37 72.90
N GLU A 252 44.62 41.27 71.91
CA GLU A 252 45.66 42.29 71.81
C GLU A 252 45.69 43.19 73.06
N MET A 253 44.53 43.68 73.51
CA MET A 253 44.43 44.48 74.73
C MET A 253 44.92 43.72 75.99
N ILE A 254 44.57 42.44 76.13
CA ILE A 254 45.05 41.63 77.26
C ILE A 254 46.56 41.37 77.14
N SER A 255 47.09 41.23 75.93
CA SER A 255 48.53 41.11 75.70
C SER A 255 49.26 42.34 76.20
N ASP A 256 48.77 43.53 75.85
CA ASP A 256 49.32 44.81 76.32
C ASP A 256 49.27 44.91 77.86
N ILE A 257 48.18 44.47 78.50
CA ILE A 257 48.05 44.43 79.96
C ILE A 257 49.06 43.44 80.58
N ALA A 258 49.24 42.27 79.97
CA ALA A 258 50.18 41.27 80.46
C ALA A 258 51.63 41.77 80.34
N ASP A 259 51.98 42.43 79.23
CA ASP A 259 53.27 43.12 79.05
C ASP A 259 53.50 44.21 80.11
N GLN A 260 52.51 45.06 80.35
CA GLN A 260 52.58 46.08 81.40
C GLN A 260 52.73 45.45 82.79
N THR A 261 52.00 44.38 83.08
CA THR A 261 52.07 43.66 84.36
C THR A 261 53.44 43.01 84.55
N ASN A 262 54.02 42.44 83.49
CA ASN A 262 55.36 41.87 83.50
C ASN A 262 56.42 42.94 83.81
N LEU A 263 56.31 44.12 83.20
CA LEU A 263 57.19 45.26 83.45
C LEU A 263 57.03 45.81 84.88
N LEU A 264 55.80 45.93 85.38
CA LEU A 264 55.53 46.35 86.76
C LEU A 264 56.10 45.36 87.77
N ALA A 265 55.91 44.07 87.54
CA ALA A 265 56.46 43.01 88.38
C ALA A 265 58.00 43.00 88.38
N LEU A 266 58.62 43.21 87.21
CA LEU A 266 60.07 43.37 87.10
C LEU A 266 60.58 44.56 87.93
N ASN A 267 59.94 45.72 87.80
CA ASN A 267 60.28 46.91 88.59
C ASN A 267 60.11 46.66 90.10
N ALA A 268 59.06 45.94 90.50
CA ALA A 268 58.83 45.56 91.89
C ALA A 268 59.88 44.56 92.42
N SER A 269 60.30 43.57 91.62
CA SER A 269 61.40 42.64 91.99
C SER A 269 62.72 43.39 92.17
N ILE A 270 63.01 44.39 91.32
CA ILE A 270 64.21 45.24 91.44
C ILE A 270 64.18 46.05 92.74
N GLU A 271 63.05 46.70 93.05
CA GLU A 271 62.94 47.53 94.27
C GLU A 271 62.90 46.67 95.54
N ALA A 272 62.33 45.47 95.49
CA ALA A 272 62.37 44.51 96.58
C ALA A 272 63.79 44.00 96.86
N ALA A 273 64.61 43.77 95.82
CA ALA A 273 66.02 43.46 95.96
C ALA A 273 66.81 44.63 96.57
N ARG A 274 66.43 45.87 96.22
CA ARG A 274 67.03 47.10 96.75
C ARG A 274 66.77 47.32 98.24
N ALA A 275 65.61 46.87 98.74
CA ALA A 275 65.23 46.95 100.16
C ALA A 275 65.91 45.89 101.06
N GLY A 276 66.72 44.98 100.50
CA GLY A 276 67.47 43.98 101.27
C GLY A 276 66.58 42.99 102.03
N GLU A 277 66.90 42.70 103.30
CA GLU A 277 66.15 41.72 104.12
C GLU A 277 64.68 42.13 104.36
N HIS A 278 64.36 43.44 104.36
CA HIS A 278 62.99 43.93 104.52
C HIS A 278 62.11 43.70 103.27
N GLY A 279 62.72 43.49 102.10
CA GLY A 279 62.03 43.30 100.82
C GLY A 279 61.79 41.84 100.41
N ARG A 280 62.30 40.85 101.15
CA ARG A 280 62.26 39.42 100.75
C ARG A 280 60.85 38.90 100.47
N GLY A 281 59.86 39.27 101.29
CA GLY A 281 58.47 38.86 101.07
C GLY A 281 57.86 39.47 99.80
N PHE A 282 58.19 40.73 99.50
CA PHE A 282 57.75 41.42 98.29
C PHE A 282 58.43 40.88 97.03
N ALA A 283 59.70 40.50 97.11
CA ALA A 283 60.43 39.91 95.98
C ALA A 283 59.80 38.60 95.49
N VAL A 284 59.36 37.74 96.42
CA VAL A 284 58.68 36.47 96.06
C VAL A 284 57.34 36.73 95.36
N VAL A 285 56.56 37.70 95.85
CA VAL A 285 55.29 38.07 95.22
C VAL A 285 55.52 38.66 93.83
N ALA A 286 56.50 39.56 93.68
CA ALA A 286 56.83 40.17 92.39
C ALA A 286 57.29 39.14 91.36
N ASP A 287 58.13 38.17 91.74
CA ASP A 287 58.53 37.07 90.85
C ASP A 287 57.36 36.15 90.46
N GLU A 288 56.41 35.91 91.37
CA GLU A 288 55.22 35.11 91.06
C GLU A 288 54.27 35.86 90.11
N VAL A 289 54.10 37.18 90.29
CA VAL A 289 53.34 38.03 89.35
C VAL A 289 54.02 38.07 87.99
N ARG A 290 55.36 38.15 87.93
CA ARG A 290 56.14 38.12 86.68
C ARG A 290 55.91 36.81 85.92
N LYS A 291 56.03 35.67 86.61
CA LYS A 291 55.74 34.34 86.02
C LYS A 291 54.30 34.22 85.54
N LEU A 292 53.34 34.79 86.27
CA LEU A 292 51.93 34.77 85.87
C LEU A 292 51.71 35.59 84.60
N ALA A 293 52.36 36.76 84.48
CA ALA A 293 52.31 37.59 83.28
C ALA A 293 52.94 36.90 82.06
N GLU A 294 54.14 36.30 82.21
CA GLU A 294 54.81 35.51 81.16
C GLU A 294 53.94 34.31 80.72
N ARG A 295 53.31 33.62 81.68
CA ARG A 295 52.40 32.50 81.39
C ARG A 295 51.13 32.97 80.67
N THR A 296 50.62 34.15 81.02
CA THR A 296 49.47 34.77 80.36
C THR A 296 49.78 35.12 78.90
N GLN A 297 50.94 35.72 78.63
CA GLN A 297 51.40 36.01 77.26
C GLN A 297 51.51 34.76 76.40
N LYS A 298 52.09 33.68 76.95
CA LYS A 298 52.17 32.40 76.24
C LYS A 298 50.77 31.89 75.84
N SER A 299 49.82 31.92 76.77
CA SER A 299 48.44 31.50 76.49
C SER A 299 47.74 32.42 75.49
N LEU A 300 48.00 33.73 75.51
CA LEU A 300 47.45 34.66 74.52
C LEU A 300 47.97 34.38 73.12
N GLY A 301 49.26 34.04 72.97
CA GLY A 301 49.82 33.64 71.67
C GLY A 301 49.18 32.37 71.12
N GLU A 302 48.86 31.39 71.98
CA GLU A 302 48.09 30.20 71.59
C GLU A 302 46.66 30.56 71.16
N ILE A 303 45.99 31.48 71.87
CA ILE A 303 44.65 31.98 71.52
C ILE A 303 44.68 32.73 70.19
N GLU A 304 45.65 33.60 69.96
CA GLU A 304 45.78 34.36 68.71
C GLU A 304 45.96 33.42 67.50
N SER A 305 46.81 32.40 67.64
CA SER A 305 46.97 31.35 66.62
C SER A 305 45.64 30.66 66.32
N ASN A 306 44.89 30.27 67.35
CA ASN A 306 43.58 29.63 67.20
C ASN A 306 42.55 30.56 66.51
N ILE A 307 42.56 31.86 66.83
CA ILE A 307 41.68 32.84 66.18
C ILE A 307 42.03 32.96 64.68
N ASN A 308 43.32 33.02 64.33
CA ASN A 308 43.75 33.08 62.93
C ASN A 308 43.31 31.84 62.14
N VAL A 309 43.43 30.64 62.73
CA VAL A 309 42.93 29.39 62.12
C VAL A 309 41.40 29.42 61.96
N LEU A 310 40.69 29.97 62.94
CA LEU A 310 39.23 30.09 62.90
C LEU A 310 38.77 31.07 61.81
N VAL A 311 39.43 32.22 61.67
CA VAL A 311 39.14 33.19 60.59
C VAL A 311 39.39 32.57 59.22
N GLN A 312 40.51 31.86 59.04
CA GLN A 312 40.79 31.16 57.78
C GLN A 312 39.71 30.11 57.47
N SER A 313 39.32 29.32 58.47
CA SER A 313 38.28 28.29 58.31
C SER A 313 36.92 28.89 57.91
N ILE A 314 36.56 30.06 58.45
CA ILE A 314 35.33 30.76 58.04
C ILE A 314 35.45 31.31 56.62
N ALA A 315 36.61 31.84 56.23
CA ALA A 315 36.84 32.34 54.87
C ALA A 315 36.73 31.21 53.83
N ASP A 316 37.34 30.05 54.11
CA ASP A 316 37.23 28.85 53.27
C ASP A 316 35.76 28.40 53.16
N ASN A 317 35.02 28.41 54.27
CA ASN A 317 33.59 28.07 54.27
C ASN A 317 32.75 29.09 53.47
N SER A 318 33.07 30.38 53.54
CA SER A 318 32.41 31.43 52.75
C SER A 318 32.62 31.24 51.25
N MET A 319 33.83 30.83 50.85
CA MET A 319 34.14 30.48 49.45
C MET A 319 33.30 29.28 48.99
N ALA A 320 33.22 28.22 49.79
CA ALA A 320 32.40 27.04 49.47
C ALA A 320 30.89 27.38 49.36
N ILE A 321 30.37 28.28 50.20
CA ILE A 321 28.98 28.76 50.12
C ILE A 321 28.73 29.50 48.81
N LYS A 322 29.70 30.30 48.35
CA LYS A 322 29.59 31.03 47.08
C LYS A 322 29.58 30.07 45.88
N GLU A 323 30.44 29.06 45.88
CA GLU A 323 30.43 27.99 44.87
C GLU A 323 29.10 27.22 44.86
N GLN A 324 28.52 26.95 46.04
CA GLN A 324 27.18 26.35 46.13
C GLN A 324 26.09 27.26 45.58
N ALA A 325 26.18 28.57 45.77
CA ALA A 325 25.21 29.52 45.22
C ALA A 325 25.23 29.52 43.68
N ASP A 326 26.42 29.50 43.09
CA ASP A 326 26.58 29.41 41.63
C ASP A 326 26.04 28.07 41.10
N ALA A 327 26.33 26.95 41.76
CA ALA A 327 25.78 25.64 41.39
C ALA A 327 24.24 25.61 41.44
N VAL A 328 23.62 26.31 42.39
CA VAL A 328 22.15 26.41 42.48
C VAL A 328 21.56 27.23 41.33
N LEU A 329 22.25 28.27 40.87
CA LEU A 329 21.83 29.03 39.68
C LEU A 329 21.83 28.15 38.43
N ASP A 330 22.86 27.32 38.25
CA ASP A 330 22.93 26.35 37.14
C ASP A 330 21.77 25.35 37.19
N ILE A 331 21.43 24.83 38.38
CA ILE A 331 20.29 23.92 38.54
C ILE A 331 18.97 24.60 38.16
N ASN A 332 18.77 25.86 38.53
CA ASN A 332 17.57 26.60 38.14
C ASN A 332 17.44 26.75 36.62
N GLN A 333 18.55 26.97 35.91
CA GLN A 333 18.54 27.03 34.45
C GLN A 333 18.18 25.67 33.83
N VAL A 334 18.72 24.57 34.38
CA VAL A 334 18.38 23.21 33.93
C VAL A 334 16.91 22.90 34.16
N ILE A 335 16.33 23.32 35.28
CA ILE A 335 14.90 23.14 35.57
C ILE A 335 14.02 23.90 34.57
N ALA A 336 14.35 25.14 34.26
CA ALA A 336 13.60 25.92 33.27
C ALA A 336 13.62 25.25 31.88
N GLN A 337 14.78 24.72 31.48
CA GLN A 337 14.90 23.97 30.23
C GLN A 337 14.11 22.65 30.28
N PHE A 338 14.12 21.96 31.42
CA PHE A 338 13.39 20.71 31.60
C PHE A 338 11.86 20.94 31.50
N ASP A 339 11.34 22.00 32.11
CA ASP A 339 9.92 22.37 32.03
C ASP A 339 9.50 22.69 30.58
N ALA A 340 10.34 23.43 29.85
CA ALA A 340 10.12 23.70 28.42
C ALA A 340 10.08 22.40 27.58
N ASN A 341 11.00 21.47 27.83
CA ASN A 341 11.02 20.17 27.16
C ASN A 341 9.76 19.35 27.47
N LEU A 342 9.25 19.43 28.70
CA LEU A 342 8.06 18.72 29.13
C LEU A 342 6.79 19.27 28.46
N SER A 343 6.67 20.60 28.37
CA SER A 343 5.61 21.24 27.58
C SER A 343 5.68 20.85 26.11
N HIS A 344 6.90 20.74 25.55
CA HIS A 344 7.11 20.31 24.17
C HIS A 344 6.68 18.85 23.95
N ASN A 345 7.02 17.95 24.86
CA ASN A 345 6.60 16.54 24.80
C ASN A 345 5.08 16.38 24.81
N VAL A 346 4.37 17.13 25.66
CA VAL A 346 2.89 17.13 25.69
C VAL A 346 2.33 17.64 24.36
N SER A 347 2.93 18.68 23.77
CA SER A 347 2.51 19.18 22.44
C SER A 347 2.70 18.13 21.34
N ILE A 348 3.84 17.42 21.33
CA ILE A 348 4.10 16.32 20.40
C ILE A 348 3.08 15.21 20.59
N ALA A 349 2.80 14.82 21.84
CA ALA A 349 1.85 13.77 22.15
C ALA A 349 0.46 14.07 21.57
N ASN A 350 -0.01 15.30 21.75
CA ASN A 350 -1.29 15.76 21.20
C ASN A 350 -1.30 15.73 19.66
N LYS A 351 -0.22 16.18 19.00
CA LYS A 351 -0.11 16.11 17.53
C LYS A 351 -0.11 14.67 17.03
N CYS A 352 0.60 13.76 17.71
CA CYS A 352 0.57 12.34 17.39
C CYS A 352 -0.82 11.73 17.56
N LEU A 353 -1.57 12.16 18.58
CA LEU A 353 -2.94 11.72 18.80
C LEU A 353 -3.88 12.18 17.68
N ASP A 354 -3.73 13.40 17.19
CA ASP A 354 -4.53 13.90 16.06
C ASP A 354 -4.21 13.15 14.76
N ILE A 355 -2.92 12.95 14.46
CA ILE A 355 -2.50 12.10 13.32
C ILE A 355 -3.07 10.68 13.47
N SER A 356 -3.09 10.14 14.68
CA SER A 356 -3.66 8.81 14.94
C SER A 356 -5.14 8.73 14.61
N LYS A 357 -5.92 9.81 14.85
CA LYS A 357 -7.35 9.88 14.50
C LYS A 357 -7.55 9.94 12.99
N ASP A 358 -6.74 10.73 12.28
CA ASP A 358 -6.79 10.82 10.82
C ASP A 358 -6.49 9.46 10.18
N ILE A 359 -5.49 8.76 10.70
CA ILE A 359 -5.14 7.41 10.25
C ILE A 359 -6.25 6.41 10.55
N GLU A 360 -6.90 6.49 11.73
CA GLU A 360 -8.05 5.66 12.09
C GLU A 360 -9.25 5.90 11.16
N ALA A 361 -9.50 7.14 10.76
CA ALA A 361 -10.51 7.48 9.76
C ALA A 361 -10.20 6.82 8.41
N VAL A 362 -8.96 6.92 7.92
CA VAL A 362 -8.53 6.26 6.67
C VAL A 362 -8.67 4.74 6.77
N ALA A 363 -8.29 4.13 7.89
CA ALA A 363 -8.48 2.69 8.11
C ALA A 363 -9.97 2.32 8.02
N THR A 364 -10.85 3.12 8.62
CA THR A 364 -12.30 2.91 8.61
C THR A 364 -12.88 3.04 7.20
N ASP A 365 -12.44 4.05 6.43
CA ASP A 365 -12.86 4.24 5.04
C ASP A 365 -12.45 3.07 4.15
N ILE A 366 -11.23 2.53 4.33
CA ILE A 366 -10.78 1.33 3.62
C ILE A 366 -11.64 0.11 4.00
N LEU A 367 -11.97 -0.06 5.28
CA LEU A 367 -12.84 -1.15 5.73
C LEU A 367 -14.23 -1.03 5.11
N ASP A 368 -14.83 0.16 5.10
CA ASP A 368 -16.16 0.39 4.54
C ASP A 368 -16.18 0.18 3.01
N ASP A 369 -15.20 0.71 2.29
CA ASP A 369 -15.05 0.48 0.85
C ASP A 369 -14.84 -1.01 0.52
N THR A 370 -14.06 -1.71 1.33
CA THR A 370 -13.82 -3.15 1.14
C THR A 370 -15.08 -3.96 1.46
N ASN A 371 -15.82 -3.61 2.50
CA ASN A 371 -17.06 -4.31 2.90
C ASN A 371 -18.22 -4.13 1.90
N LYS A 372 -18.20 -3.07 1.09
CA LYS A 372 -19.17 -2.89 -0.02
C LYS A 372 -18.92 -3.85 -1.18
N LYS A 373 -17.73 -4.45 -1.27
CA LYS A 373 -17.31 -5.37 -2.33
C LYS A 373 -17.50 -6.81 -1.86
N LYS A 374 -17.94 -7.70 -2.76
CA LYS A 374 -18.05 -9.15 -2.47
C LYS A 374 -16.84 -9.87 -3.06
N PHE A 375 -16.13 -10.67 -2.27
CA PHE A 375 -14.88 -11.32 -2.69
C PHE A 375 -14.52 -12.55 -1.84
#